data_AF-A0A0M5KYP6-F1
#
_entry.id   AF-A0A0M5KYP6-F1
#
_cell.length_a   1.000
_cell.length_b   1.000
_cell.length_c   1.000
_cell.angle_alpha   90.00
_cell.angle_beta   90.00
_cell.angle_gamma   90.00
#
_symmetry.space_group_name_H-M   'P 1'
#
loop_
_entity.id
_entity.type
_entity.pdbx_description
1 polymer ?
#
loop_
_entity_poly.entity_id
_entity_poly.type
_entity_poly.pdbx_seq_one_letter_code
_entity_poly.pdbx_strand_id
1 'polypeptide(L)' 'MAYAPHETVADAIKRAGLPESHDIHWSDARKAEVVKAVRNKLISFDEARWRYLLSRNEFESWERQVDRKIATGRRELERT' A
#
# COMPACT_ATOMS: atom_id res chain seq x y z
N MET A 1 10.90 11.43 -9.18
CA MET A 1 9.49 11.85 -9.20
C MET A 1 9.46 13.34 -8.92
N ALA A 2 8.97 14.17 -9.85
CA ALA A 2 8.70 15.58 -9.56
C ALA A 2 7.22 15.66 -9.20
N TYR A 3 6.91 15.71 -7.91
CA TYR A 3 5.54 16.00 -7.48
C TYR A 3 5.20 17.43 -7.89
N ALA A 4 3.97 17.67 -8.35
CA ALA A 4 3.51 19.03 -8.58
C ALA A 4 3.72 19.86 -7.30
N PRO A 5 4.09 21.15 -7.37
CA PRO A 5 4.56 21.96 -6.24
C PRO A 5 3.58 22.10 -5.05
N HIS A 6 2.36 21.56 -5.15
CA HIS A 6 1.36 21.52 -4.09
C HIS A 6 0.74 20.13 -3.86
N GLU A 7 1.08 19.10 -4.66
CA GLU A 7 0.64 17.73 -4.39
C GLU A 7 1.60 17.09 -3.38
N THR A 8 1.17 17.07 -2.13
CA THR A 8 1.89 16.37 -1.07
C THR A 8 1.57 14.89 -1.11
N VAL A 9 2.51 14.06 -0.67
CA VAL A 9 2.33 12.61 -0.47
C VAL A 9 1.07 12.29 0.34
N ALA A 10 0.70 13.18 1.28
CA ALA A 10 -0.50 13.05 2.08
C ALA A 10 -1.79 13.09 1.26
N ASP A 11 -1.84 13.86 0.17
CA ASP A 11 -3.02 13.93 -0.71
C ASP A 11 -3.17 12.66 -1.56
N ALA A 12 -2.05 12.13 -2.09
CA ALA A 12 -2.03 10.84 -2.78
C ALA A 12 -2.46 9.69 -1.85
N ILE A 13 -2.02 9.73 -0.58
CA ILE A 13 -2.42 8.80 0.48
C ILE A 13 -3.93 8.89 0.74
N LYS A 14 -4.46 10.10 0.87
CA LYS A 14 -5.90 10.33 1.09
C LYS A 14 -6.75 9.82 -0.08
N ARG A 15 -6.33 10.08 -1.32
CA ARG A 15 -6.98 9.53 -2.52
C ARG A 15 -6.94 8.00 -2.57
N ALA A 16 -5.86 7.41 -2.10
CA ALA A 16 -5.67 5.96 -2.05
C ALA A 16 -6.32 5.30 -0.82
N GLY A 17 -6.99 6.06 0.07
CA GLY A 17 -7.60 5.52 1.30
C GLY A 17 -6.57 4.97 2.30
N LEU A 18 -5.32 5.40 2.17
CA LEU A 18 -4.22 4.93 3.02
C LEU A 18 -4.28 5.61 4.39
N PRO A 19 -3.82 4.91 5.45
CA PRO A 19 -3.77 5.48 6.79
C PRO A 19 -2.79 6.65 6.84
N GLU A 20 -3.21 7.75 7.48
CA GLU A 20 -2.41 8.98 7.57
C GLU A 20 -1.18 8.84 8.48
N SER A 21 -1.29 7.97 9.49
CA SER A 21 -0.32 7.72 10.56
C SER A 21 0.12 6.25 10.62
N HIS A 22 1.31 6.00 11.17
CA HIS A 22 1.86 4.66 11.36
C HIS A 22 1.32 3.94 12.60
N ASP A 23 0.84 4.69 13.60
CA ASP A 23 0.28 4.19 14.86
C ASP A 23 -1.15 3.68 14.68
N ILE A 24 -1.29 2.63 13.88
CA ILE A 24 -2.58 2.01 13.61
C ILE A 24 -2.44 0.49 13.59
N HIS A 25 -3.56 -0.18 13.85
CA HIS A 25 -3.63 -1.62 13.65
C HIS A 25 -3.54 -1.96 12.16
N TRP A 26 -2.44 -2.61 11.77
CA TRP A 26 -2.18 -3.04 10.40
C TRP A 26 -2.96 -4.31 10.04
N SER A 27 -4.23 -4.13 9.66
CA SER A 27 -5.05 -5.18 9.06
C SER A 27 -4.50 -5.60 7.70
N ASP A 28 -4.77 -6.84 7.30
CA ASP A 28 -4.29 -7.40 6.02
C ASP A 28 -4.77 -6.58 4.80
N ALA A 29 -5.99 -6.05 4.84
CA ALA A 29 -6.50 -5.12 3.82
C ALA A 29 -5.70 -3.81 3.74
N ARG A 30 -5.29 -3.22 4.86
CA ARG A 30 -4.50 -1.97 4.88
C ARG A 30 -3.09 -2.19 4.31
N LYS A 31 -2.49 -3.33 4.64
CA LYS A 31 -1.20 -3.74 4.04
C LYS A 31 -1.33 -3.88 2.53
N ALA A 32 -2.44 -4.46 2.06
CA ALA A 32 -2.73 -4.58 0.63
C ALA A 32 -2.85 -3.23 -0.08
N GLU A 33 -3.55 -2.28 0.52
CA GLU A 33 -3.70 -0.95 -0.06
C GLU A 33 -2.36 -0.21 -0.16
N VAL A 34 -1.49 -0.29 0.87
CA VAL A 34 -0.13 0.30 0.81
C VAL A 34 0.70 -0.32 -0.31
N VAL A 35 0.70 -1.66 -0.41
CA VAL A 35 1.41 -2.38 -1.48
C VAL A 35 0.88 -1.98 -2.86
N LYS A 36 -0.44 -1.88 -3.01
CA LYS A 36 -1.10 -1.48 -4.25
C LYS A 36 -0.73 -0.04 -4.64
N ALA A 37 -0.71 0.88 -3.68
CA ALA A 37 -0.32 2.26 -3.93
C ALA A 37 1.14 2.40 -4.38
N VAL A 38 2.06 1.65 -3.75
CA VAL A 38 3.47 1.62 -4.17
C VAL A 38 3.61 1.00 -5.57
N ARG A 39 2.91 -0.10 -5.86
CA ARG A 39 2.90 -0.75 -7.19
C ARG A 39 2.33 0.15 -8.28
N ASN A 40 1.27 0.90 -7.97
CA ASN A 40 0.65 1.88 -8.86
C ASN A 40 1.44 3.19 -8.98
N LYS A 41 2.62 3.30 -8.33
CA LYS A 41 3.48 4.49 -8.31
C LYS A 41 2.76 5.74 -7.77
N LEU A 42 1.76 5.56 -6.91
CA LEU A 42 1.08 6.65 -6.20
C LEU A 42 1.98 7.24 -5.10
N ILE A 43 2.76 6.37 -4.46
CA ILE A 43 3.80 6.73 -3.49
C ILE A 43 5.04 5.89 -3.78
N SER A 44 6.24 6.42 -3.51
CA SER A 44 7.47 5.65 -3.63
C SER A 44 7.65 4.72 -2.43
N PHE A 45 8.39 3.63 -2.63
CA PHE A 45 8.77 2.74 -1.54
C PHE A 45 9.51 3.48 -0.41
N ASP A 46 10.41 4.40 -0.77
CA ASP A 46 11.17 5.18 0.22
C ASP A 46 10.23 6.04 1.09
N GLU A 47 9.24 6.68 0.50
CA GLU A 47 8.23 7.47 1.21
C GLU A 47 7.36 6.60 2.13
N ALA A 48 6.95 5.43 1.66
CA ALA A 48 6.26 4.45 2.51
C ALA A 48 7.15 4.02 3.69
N ARG A 49 8.46 3.84 3.45
CA ARG A 49 9.46 3.49 4.47
C ARG A 49 9.57 4.56 5.54
N TRP A 50 9.72 5.82 5.16
CA TRP A 50 9.84 6.94 6.09
C TRP A 50 8.54 7.21 6.85
N ARG A 51 7.39 7.07 6.19
CA ARG A 51 6.10 7.40 6.79
C ARG A 51 5.56 6.33 7.74
N TYR A 52 5.74 5.06 7.36
CA TYR A 52 5.22 3.92 8.11
C TYR A 52 6.30 3.16 8.88
N LEU A 53 7.56 3.64 8.85
CA LEU A 53 8.71 3.05 9.54
C LEU A 53 8.93 1.56 9.19
N LEU A 54 8.58 1.17 7.98
CA LEU A 54 8.63 -0.21 7.51
C LEU A 54 10.03 -0.57 7.04
N SER A 55 10.46 -1.81 7.25
CA SER A 55 11.67 -2.32 6.58
C SER A 55 11.34 -2.87 5.19
N ARG A 56 12.35 -2.94 4.30
CA ARG A 56 12.22 -3.61 2.98
C ARG A 56 11.68 -5.03 3.12
N ASN A 57 12.24 -5.80 4.05
CA ASN A 57 11.84 -7.18 4.28
C ASN A 57 10.38 -7.30 4.78
N GLU A 58 9.91 -6.34 5.57
CA GLU A 58 8.51 -6.24 5.98
C GLU A 58 7.58 -5.98 4.81
N PHE A 59 7.95 -5.02 3.96
CA PHE A 59 7.19 -4.72 2.74
C PHE A 59 7.13 -5.93 1.80
N GLU A 60 8.24 -6.63 1.57
CA GLU A 60 8.26 -7.86 0.77
C GLU A 60 7.34 -8.95 1.35
N SER A 61 7.28 -9.08 2.68
CA SER A 61 6.35 -9.99 3.34
C SER A 61 4.89 -9.60 3.10
N TRP A 62 4.59 -8.30 3.04
CA TRP A 62 3.25 -7.81 2.69
C TRP A 62 2.94 -8.07 1.22
N GLU A 63 3.88 -7.83 0.30
CA GLU A 63 3.71 -8.13 -1.12
C GLU A 63 3.34 -9.58 -1.37
N ARG A 64 4.02 -10.52 -0.70
CA ARG A 64 3.72 -11.96 -0.81
C ARG A 64 2.33 -12.30 -0.25
N GLN A 65 1.90 -11.67 0.83
CA GLN A 65 0.56 -11.88 1.39
C GLN A 65 -0.53 -11.39 0.44
N VAL A 66 -0.32 -10.24 -0.18
CA VAL A 66 -1.23 -9.64 -1.15
C VAL A 66 -1.32 -10.48 -2.41
N ASP A 67 -0.17 -10.94 -2.93
CA ASP A 67 -0.11 -11.81 -4.10
C ASP A 67 -0.92 -13.10 -3.89
N ARG A 68 -0.75 -13.75 -2.74
CA ARG A 68 -1.57 -14.92 -2.35
C ARG A 68 -3.06 -14.60 -2.29
N LYS A 69 -3.45 -13.43 -1.77
CA LYS A 69 -4.85 -13.03 -1.72
C LYS A 69 -5.44 -12.75 -3.08
N ILE A 70 -4.69 -12.13 -3.99
CA ILE A 70 -5.14 -11.92 -5.38
C ILE A 70 -5.37 -13.27 -6.07
N ALA A 71 -4.46 -14.23 -5.87
CA ALA A 71 -4.60 -15.59 -6.40
C ALA A 71 -5.82 -16.34 -5.83
N THR A 72 -6.18 -16.10 -4.56
CA THR A 72 -7.38 -16.68 -3.94
C THR A 72 -8.65 -15.96 -4.39
N GLY A 73 -8.67 -14.62 -4.38
CA GLY A 73 -9.85 -13.82 -4.73
C GLY A 73 -10.27 -13.95 -6.20
N ARG A 74 -9.33 -14.23 -7.12
CA ARG A 74 -9.68 -14.57 -8.52
C ARG A 74 -10.60 -15.78 -8.62
N ARG A 75 -10.47 -16.75 -7.71
CA ARG A 75 -11.29 -17.97 -7.71
C ARG A 75 -12.69 -17.77 -7.12
N GLU A 76 -12.90 -16.73 -6.31
CA GLU A 76 -14.20 -16.43 -5.70
C GLU A 76 -15.14 -15.66 -6.63
N LEU A 77 -14.59 -14.87 -7.57
CA LEU A 77 -15.39 -14.09 -8.54
C LEU A 77 -15.88 -14.89 -9.75
N GLU A 78 -15.45 -16.15 -9.91
CA GLU A 78 -15.87 -17.05 -11.00
C GLU A 78 -17.01 -18.02 -10.57
N ARG A 79 -17.56 -17.85 -9.36
CA ARG A 79 -18.57 -18.77 -8.77
C ARG A 79 -19.95 -18.15 -8.53
N THR A 80 -20.27 -17.01 -9.14
CA THR A 80 -21.60 -16.38 -9.06
C THR A 80 -22.29 -16.34 -10.41
#